data_AF-A0A3A6Q469-F1
#
_entry.id   AF-A0A3A6Q469-F1
#
_cell.length_a   1.000
_cell.length_b   1.000
_cell.length_c   1.000
_cell.angle_alpha   90.00
_cell.angle_beta   90.00
_cell.angle_gamma   90.00
#
_symmetry.space_group_name_H-M   'P 1'
#
loop_
_entity.id
_entity.type
_entity.pdbx_description
1 polymer ?
#
loop_
_entity_poly.entity_id
_entity_poly.type
_entity_poly.pdbx_seq_one_letter_code
_entity_poly.pdbx_strand_id
1 'polypeptide(L)'
;MSSTPCSTGDRSLGDSSSPPEEAALSTTEEVSPSHAGTDRAADHGGEFAFDPDLEHHDPVVSLTEAYERGDLTASLLEQAEVESLKRFVVRAETGAFEVRSNPDLEAAVRIARSIIHERHQR
;
A
#
# COMPACT_ATOMS: atom_id res chain seq x y z
N MET A 1 -40.13 -38.34 4.94
CA MET A 1 -38.69 -38.36 5.29
C MET A 1 -37.97 -38.94 4.09
N SER A 2 -37.36 -38.08 3.27
CA SER A 2 -36.76 -38.48 1.99
C SER A 2 -35.25 -38.46 2.15
N SER A 3 -34.63 -39.64 2.12
CA SER A 3 -33.19 -39.84 2.27
C SER A 3 -32.50 -39.73 0.91
N THR A 4 -31.55 -38.81 0.78
CA THR A 4 -30.61 -38.74 -0.36
C THR A 4 -29.32 -39.48 0.00
N PRO A 5 -28.80 -40.40 -0.83
CA PRO A 5 -27.51 -41.03 -0.59
C PRO A 5 -26.34 -40.16 -1.07
N CYS A 6 -25.32 -40.02 -0.21
CA CYS A 6 -24.00 -39.48 -0.54
C CYS A 6 -23.32 -40.33 -1.63
N SER A 7 -22.82 -39.69 -2.69
CA SER A 7 -21.99 -40.33 -3.70
C SER A 7 -20.54 -39.87 -3.52
N THR A 8 -19.70 -40.77 -3.01
CA THR A 8 -18.25 -40.60 -2.89
C THR A 8 -17.61 -41.00 -4.22
N GLY A 9 -17.13 -40.02 -4.98
CA GLY A 9 -16.35 -40.24 -6.20
C GLY A 9 -14.86 -40.31 -5.89
N ASP A 10 -14.38 -41.53 -5.65
CA ASP A 10 -12.97 -41.93 -5.68
C ASP A 10 -12.48 -42.01 -7.13
N ARG A 11 -11.40 -41.30 -7.51
CA ARG A 11 -10.61 -41.57 -8.74
C ARG A 11 -9.13 -41.17 -8.60
N SER A 12 -8.34 -42.21 -8.39
CA SER A 12 -7.02 -42.54 -8.98
C SER A 12 -5.87 -41.53 -8.97
N LEU A 13 -4.84 -41.95 -8.23
CA LEU A 13 -3.42 -41.62 -8.37
C LEU A 13 -2.93 -41.95 -9.80
N GLY A 14 -2.36 -40.98 -10.49
CA GLY A 14 -1.53 -41.18 -11.67
C GLY A 14 -0.06 -40.98 -11.28
N ASP A 15 0.71 -42.05 -11.36
CA ASP A 15 2.15 -42.09 -11.12
C ASP A 15 2.92 -42.07 -12.46
N SER A 16 4.16 -41.57 -12.36
CA SER A 16 5.30 -41.74 -13.29
C SER A 16 5.32 -40.99 -14.64
N SER A 17 6.17 -39.95 -14.73
CA SER A 17 7.43 -40.00 -15.53
C SER A 17 8.14 -38.62 -15.64
N SER A 18 9.37 -38.55 -15.15
CA SER A 18 10.43 -37.58 -15.53
C SER A 18 11.37 -38.25 -16.58
N PRO A 19 12.43 -37.62 -17.17
CA PRO A 19 12.82 -36.22 -17.49
C PRO A 19 13.17 -36.10 -19.03
N PRO A 20 14.05 -35.21 -19.61
CA PRO A 20 15.41 -34.81 -19.18
C PRO A 20 15.76 -33.30 -19.27
N GLU A 21 16.80 -32.97 -18.49
CA GLU A 21 17.96 -32.09 -18.75
C GLU A 21 17.88 -30.63 -19.27
N GLU A 22 18.67 -29.80 -18.55
CA GLU A 22 19.54 -28.74 -19.08
C GLU A 22 18.88 -27.42 -19.52
N ALA A 23 18.49 -26.63 -18.52
CA ALA A 23 18.68 -25.18 -18.59
C ALA A 23 19.69 -24.80 -17.50
N ALA A 24 20.97 -24.84 -17.85
CA ALA A 24 22.02 -24.19 -17.09
C ALA A 24 21.70 -22.68 -17.00
N LEU A 25 21.14 -22.26 -15.87
CA LEU A 25 21.10 -20.85 -15.49
C LEU A 25 22.14 -20.65 -14.40
N SER A 26 23.26 -20.10 -14.86
CA SER A 26 24.29 -19.35 -14.15
C SER A 26 24.15 -19.29 -12.63
N THR A 27 25.13 -19.88 -11.97
CA THR A 27 25.73 -19.41 -10.71
C THR A 27 25.23 -18.03 -10.29
N THR A 28 24.27 -17.98 -9.36
CA THR A 28 24.07 -16.80 -8.52
C THR A 28 25.30 -16.69 -7.64
N GLU A 29 26.20 -15.83 -8.07
CA GLU A 29 27.35 -15.36 -7.31
C GLU A 29 26.81 -14.79 -5.99
N GLU A 30 27.10 -15.51 -4.91
CA GLU A 30 26.94 -15.08 -3.52
C GLU A 30 27.79 -13.82 -3.33
N VAL A 31 27.19 -12.65 -3.54
CA VAL A 31 27.79 -11.37 -3.14
C VAL A 31 27.68 -11.24 -1.64
N SER A 32 28.59 -11.91 -0.94
CA SER A 32 28.92 -11.61 0.45
C SER A 32 29.17 -10.10 0.59
N PRO A 33 28.43 -9.37 1.46
CA PRO A 33 28.77 -7.99 1.74
C PRO A 33 30.02 -8.00 2.62
N SER A 34 31.18 -8.03 1.97
CA SER A 34 32.45 -7.76 2.63
C SER A 34 32.45 -6.27 2.99
N HIS A 35 32.05 -5.96 4.22
CA HIS A 35 32.22 -4.66 4.84
C HIS A 35 33.72 -4.42 5.13
N ALA A 36 34.52 -4.36 4.07
CA ALA A 36 35.89 -3.87 4.13
C ALA A 36 35.81 -2.35 4.04
N GLY A 37 35.68 -1.72 5.20
CA GLY A 37 35.88 -0.29 5.35
C GLY A 37 37.23 0.11 4.77
N THR A 38 37.20 0.76 3.62
CA THR A 38 38.30 1.59 3.14
C THR A 38 37.79 3.01 3.09
N ASP A 39 38.24 3.74 4.09
CA ASP A 39 38.25 5.19 4.22
C ASP A 39 38.85 5.82 2.96
N ARG A 40 37.99 6.04 1.96
CA ARG A 40 38.25 6.97 0.88
C ARG A 40 37.05 7.88 0.87
N ALA A 41 37.23 9.08 1.44
CA ALA A 41 36.44 10.24 1.06
C ALA A 41 36.58 10.38 -0.46
N ALA A 42 35.71 9.68 -1.19
CA ALA A 42 35.43 9.98 -2.56
C ALA A 42 34.84 11.38 -2.49
N ASP A 43 35.61 12.32 -3.00
CA ASP A 43 35.13 13.61 -3.45
C ASP A 43 33.86 13.37 -4.27
N HIS A 44 32.71 13.43 -3.63
CA HIS A 44 31.41 13.41 -4.27
C HIS A 44 31.20 14.78 -4.91
N GLY A 45 32.11 15.18 -5.80
CA GLY A 45 31.92 16.23 -6.79
C GLY A 45 30.95 15.78 -7.88
N GLY A 46 29.88 15.08 -7.49
CA GLY A 46 28.71 14.91 -8.32
C GLY A 46 28.01 16.25 -8.34
N GLU A 47 28.30 17.05 -9.36
CA GLU A 47 27.55 18.25 -9.67
C GLU A 47 26.07 17.85 -9.76
N PHE A 48 25.28 18.24 -8.76
CA PHE A 48 23.83 18.20 -8.86
C PHE A 48 23.45 19.24 -9.91
N ALA A 49 23.47 18.83 -11.18
CA ALA A 49 23.03 19.67 -12.28
C ALA A 49 21.51 19.79 -12.18
N PHE A 50 21.06 20.98 -11.80
CA PHE A 50 19.65 21.32 -11.88
C PHE A 50 19.32 21.52 -13.36
N ASP A 51 18.42 20.70 -13.88
CA ASP A 51 17.92 20.86 -15.25
C ASP A 51 16.92 22.03 -15.26
N PRO A 52 17.26 23.20 -15.84
CA PRO A 52 16.36 24.35 -15.86
C PRO A 52 15.14 24.12 -16.76
N ASP A 53 15.20 23.13 -17.66
CA ASP A 53 14.13 22.76 -18.56
C ASP A 53 13.20 21.69 -17.94
N LEU A 54 13.54 21.17 -16.75
CA LEU A 54 12.71 20.23 -16.02
C LEU A 54 11.52 20.95 -15.38
N GLU A 55 10.32 20.59 -15.82
CA GLU A 55 9.07 21.11 -15.25
C GLU A 55 8.96 20.70 -13.77
N HIS A 56 9.15 21.68 -12.88
CA HIS A 56 8.95 21.49 -11.44
C HIS A 56 7.46 21.42 -11.14
N HIS A 57 6.91 20.21 -11.15
CA HIS A 57 5.57 19.97 -10.63
C HIS A 57 5.60 20.10 -9.10
N ASP A 58 5.31 21.32 -8.61
CA ASP A 58 5.04 21.52 -7.19
C ASP A 58 3.59 21.08 -6.90
N PRO A 59 3.38 20.01 -6.12
CA PRO A 59 2.05 19.54 -5.78
C PRO A 59 1.26 20.60 -5.00
N VAL A 60 1.91 21.52 -4.29
CA VAL A 60 1.26 22.60 -3.57
C VAL A 60 0.77 23.68 -4.54
N VAL A 61 1.56 24.04 -5.56
CA VAL A 61 1.17 25.03 -6.57
C VAL A 61 -0.03 24.52 -7.37
N SER A 62 0.06 23.29 -7.89
CA SER A 62 -1.04 22.67 -8.63
C SER A 62 -2.34 22.56 -7.80
N LEU A 63 -2.23 22.22 -6.51
CA LEU A 63 -3.37 22.18 -5.60
C LEU A 63 -3.99 23.57 -5.39
N THR A 64 -3.15 24.59 -5.25
CA THR A 64 -3.58 25.98 -5.04
C THR A 64 -4.29 26.51 -6.29
N GLU A 65 -3.74 26.28 -7.47
CA GLU A 65 -4.38 26.66 -8.74
C GLU A 65 -5.74 25.98 -8.92
N ALA A 66 -5.86 24.69 -8.56
CA ALA A 66 -7.13 23.97 -8.62
C ALA A 66 -8.17 24.53 -7.63
N TYR A 67 -7.74 24.97 -6.44
CA TYR A 67 -8.60 25.66 -5.49
C TYR A 67 -9.06 27.03 -6.01
N GLU A 68 -8.15 27.82 -6.59
CA GLU A 68 -8.45 29.14 -7.15
C GLU A 68 -9.38 29.07 -8.37
N ARG A 69 -9.21 28.05 -9.22
CA ARG A 69 -10.10 27.76 -10.35
C ARG A 69 -11.48 27.26 -9.91
N GLY A 70 -11.62 26.82 -8.65
CA GLY A 70 -12.85 26.28 -8.09
C GLY A 70 -13.08 24.80 -8.40
N ASP A 71 -12.07 24.10 -8.91
CA ASP A 71 -12.10 22.65 -9.12
C ASP A 71 -12.10 21.90 -7.77
N LEU A 72 -11.56 22.55 -6.73
CA LEU A 72 -11.54 22.06 -5.36
C LEU A 72 -12.27 23.04 -4.44
N THR A 73 -13.04 22.50 -3.50
CA THR A 73 -13.65 23.29 -2.43
C THR A 73 -13.06 22.90 -1.08
N ALA A 74 -12.96 23.86 -0.16
CA ALA A 74 -12.42 23.62 1.18
C ALA A 74 -13.39 22.86 2.13
N SER A 75 -14.35 22.11 1.58
CA SER A 75 -15.15 21.19 2.39
C SER A 75 -14.42 19.87 2.48
N LEU A 76 -13.99 19.51 3.69
CA LEU A 76 -13.26 18.26 3.93
C LEU A 76 -14.03 17.01 3.48
N LEU A 77 -15.36 17.03 3.59
CA LEU A 77 -16.29 15.92 3.34
C LEU A 77 -17.75 16.41 3.26
N GLU A 78 -18.56 15.84 2.38
CA GLU A 78 -20.01 15.94 2.42
C GLU A 78 -20.61 15.16 3.60
N GLN A 79 -21.86 15.45 3.97
CA GLN A 79 -22.51 14.78 5.10
C GLN A 79 -22.56 13.25 4.92
N ALA A 80 -22.82 12.77 3.70
CA ALA A 80 -22.87 11.35 3.40
C ALA A 80 -21.53 10.64 3.66
N GLU A 81 -20.41 11.34 3.41
CA GLU A 81 -19.06 10.83 3.58
C GLU A 81 -18.67 10.80 5.06
N VAL A 82 -19.09 11.82 5.83
CA VAL A 82 -18.93 11.82 7.30
C VAL A 82 -19.67 10.64 7.93
N GLU A 83 -20.90 10.34 7.49
CA GLU A 83 -21.64 9.17 7.97
C GLU A 83 -21.01 7.84 7.55
N SER A 84 -20.38 7.78 6.37
CA SER A 84 -19.56 6.64 5.97
C SER A 84 -18.36 6.45 6.90
N LEU A 85 -17.66 7.54 7.23
CA LEU A 85 -16.49 7.54 8.09
C LEU A 85 -16.83 7.12 9.53
N LYS A 86 -17.96 7.58 10.08
CA LYS A 86 -18.47 7.13 11.38
C LYS A 86 -18.72 5.62 11.39
N ARG A 87 -19.37 5.08 10.36
CA ARG A 87 -19.60 3.63 10.23
C ARG A 87 -18.30 2.84 10.12
N PHE A 88 -17.31 3.37 9.41
CA PHE A 88 -15.99 2.76 9.33
C PHE A 88 -15.32 2.67 10.70
N VAL A 89 -15.30 3.76 11.48
CA VAL A 89 -14.71 3.78 12.82
C VAL A 89 -15.43 2.79 13.75
N VAL A 90 -16.76 2.79 13.77
CA VAL A 90 -17.54 1.83 14.58
C VAL A 90 -17.19 0.39 14.23
N ARG A 91 -17.12 0.05 12.93
CA ARG A 91 -16.73 -1.29 12.49
C ARG A 91 -15.33 -1.66 12.97
N ALA A 92 -14.38 -0.75 12.83
CA ALA A 92 -13.01 -0.95 13.31
C ALA A 92 -12.94 -1.19 14.82
N GLU A 93 -13.72 -0.44 15.61
CA GLU A 93 -13.78 -0.60 17.07
C GLU A 93 -14.49 -1.88 17.51
N THR A 94 -15.49 -2.35 16.74
CA THR A 94 -16.16 -3.63 16.98
C THR A 94 -15.35 -4.86 16.55
N GLY A 95 -14.11 -4.68 16.09
CA GLY A 95 -13.22 -5.78 15.70
C GLY A 95 -13.52 -6.36 14.32
N ALA A 96 -14.24 -5.62 13.46
CA ALA A 96 -14.45 -6.05 12.07
C ALA A 96 -13.16 -6.02 11.22
N PHE A 97 -12.10 -5.40 11.74
CA PHE A 97 -10.78 -5.36 11.12
C PHE A 97 -9.69 -5.62 12.15
N GLU A 98 -8.57 -6.16 11.67
CA GLU A 98 -7.35 -6.39 12.46
C GLU A 98 -6.52 -5.10 12.60
N VAL A 99 -7.10 -4.10 13.27
CA VAL A 99 -6.51 -2.74 13.36
C VAL A 99 -5.16 -2.74 14.09
N ARG A 100 -4.99 -3.58 15.11
CA ARG A 100 -3.77 -3.58 15.95
C ARG A 100 -2.56 -4.21 15.29
N SER A 101 -2.77 -5.07 14.29
CA SER A 101 -1.70 -5.72 13.54
C SER A 101 -1.41 -5.00 12.22
N ASN A 102 -2.22 -4.01 11.84
CA ASN A 102 -2.05 -3.23 10.62
C ASN A 102 -1.86 -1.72 10.94
N PRO A 103 -0.61 -1.21 10.88
CA PRO A 103 -0.32 0.18 11.25
C PRO A 103 -0.99 1.21 10.33
N ASP A 104 -1.16 0.87 9.04
CA ASP A 104 -1.82 1.76 8.07
C ASP A 104 -3.30 1.90 8.40
N LEU A 105 -3.93 0.78 8.76
CA LEU A 105 -5.33 0.78 9.18
C LEU A 105 -5.52 1.51 10.52
N GLU A 106 -4.60 1.34 11.47
CA GLU A 106 -4.61 2.10 12.72
C GLU A 106 -4.49 3.61 12.45
N ALA A 107 -3.57 4.02 11.59
CA ALA A 107 -3.42 5.41 11.18
C ALA A 107 -4.69 5.94 10.51
N ALA A 108 -5.31 5.16 9.62
CA ALA A 108 -6.57 5.53 8.97
C ALA A 108 -7.71 5.73 9.99
N VAL A 109 -7.87 4.84 10.98
CA VAL A 109 -8.87 5.00 12.06
C VAL A 109 -8.59 6.25 12.91
N ARG A 110 -7.31 6.54 13.17
CA ARG A 110 -6.90 7.73 13.93
C ARG A 110 -7.24 9.02 13.20
N ILE A 111 -6.91 9.10 11.91
CA ILE A 111 -7.24 10.23 11.04
C ILE A 111 -8.76 10.39 10.95
N ALA A 112 -9.49 9.28 10.74
CA ALA A 112 -10.94 9.26 10.68
C ALA A 112 -11.59 9.87 11.94
N ARG A 113 -11.09 9.50 13.13
CA ARG A 113 -11.55 10.08 14.41
C ARG A 113 -11.27 11.58 14.51
N SER A 114 -10.11 12.05 14.05
CA SER A 114 -9.78 13.49 14.03
C SER A 114 -10.76 14.27 13.16
N ILE A 115 -11.00 13.80 11.93
CA ILE A 115 -11.90 14.46 10.97
C ILE A 115 -13.34 14.52 11.52
N ILE A 116 -13.84 13.43 12.10
CA ILE A 116 -15.16 13.40 12.74
C ILE A 116 -15.21 14.41 13.88
N HIS A 117 -14.18 14.45 14.74
CA HIS A 117 -14.14 15.36 15.88
C HIS A 117 -14.14 16.83 15.45
N GLU A 118 -13.33 17.21 14.47
CA GLU A 118 -13.28 18.58 13.91
C GLU A 118 -14.64 19.01 13.33
N ARG A 119 -15.36 18.08 12.70
CA ARG A 119 -16.72 18.33 12.20
C ARG A 119 -17.76 18.56 13.30
N HIS A 120 -17.59 17.94 14.47
CA HIS A 120 -18.48 18.16 15.62
C HIS A 120 -18.21 19.51 16.33
N GLN A 121 -17.04 20.11 16.14
CA GLN A 121 -16.66 21.38 16.77
C GLN A 121 -17.03 22.63 15.95
N ARG A 122 -17.35 22.46 14.66
CA ARG A 122 -17.80 23.53 13.76
C ARG A 122 -19.31 23.65 13.77
#